data_AF-A0A2N6U432-F1
#
_entry.id   AF-A0A2N6U432-F1
#
_cell.length_a   1.000
_cell.length_b   1.000
_cell.length_c   1.000
_cell.angle_alpha   90.00
_cell.angle_beta   90.00
_cell.angle_gamma   90.00
#
_symmetry.space_group_name_H-M   'P 1'
#
loop_
_entity.id
_entity.type
_entity.pdbx_description
1 polymer ?
#
loop_
_entity_poly.entity_id
_entity_poly.type
_entity_poly.pdbx_seq_one_letter_code
_entity_poly.pdbx_strand_id
1 'polypeptide(L)'
;MAATTSRILAGVSGAAFAAFPLLRPWDDKLGDVTEMAHAFASPLWPLSHVSGMVGWAALAGAIATSVRRGWWTWVAPVGVAALLPYYGVEAFGLNGLARTALESGNLDLLQAESVMRNSPLQLSLFAAGLVLAAAGTIGWAMMTPGRARWFAVATAVLVAAYLPQFFTPPAVRTAHGIALALALFGVAAWSRRTRAGARGAE
;
A
#
# COMPACT_ATOMS: atom_id res chain seq x y z
N MET A 1 -9.11 22.80 6.95
CA MET A 1 -7.82 22.12 6.67
C MET A 1 -7.98 20.60 6.55
N ALA A 2 -8.49 19.89 7.57
CA ALA A 2 -8.59 18.42 7.59
C ALA A 2 -9.21 17.78 6.32
N ALA A 3 -10.29 18.34 5.78
CA ALA A 3 -10.92 17.82 4.56
C ALA A 3 -10.05 17.96 3.29
N THR A 4 -9.23 19.01 3.19
CA THR A 4 -8.29 19.17 2.06
C THR A 4 -7.12 18.20 2.19
N THR A 5 -6.56 18.08 3.40
CA THR A 5 -5.47 17.16 3.71
C THR A 5 -5.85 15.71 3.39
N SER A 6 -7.02 15.24 3.87
CA SER A 6 -7.48 13.87 3.59
C SER A 6 -7.63 13.59 2.10
N ARG A 7 -8.15 14.55 1.31
CA ARG A 7 -8.30 14.40 -0.14
C ARG A 7 -6.96 14.31 -0.86
N ILE A 8 -5.99 15.14 -0.49
CA ILE A 8 -4.64 15.09 -1.03
C ILE A 8 -3.99 13.74 -0.70
N LEU A 9 -4.09 13.32 0.56
CA LEU A 9 -3.54 12.04 1.01
C LEU A 9 -4.19 10.84 0.31
N ALA A 10 -5.51 10.86 0.08
CA ALA A 10 -6.18 9.84 -0.72
C ALA A 10 -5.66 9.81 -2.17
N GLY A 11 -5.47 10.98 -2.79
CA GLY A 11 -4.89 11.07 -4.13
C GLY A 11 -3.45 10.55 -4.21
N VAL A 12 -2.60 10.97 -3.27
CA VAL A 12 -1.21 10.48 -3.16
C VAL A 12 -1.19 8.96 -2.96
N SER A 13 -2.05 8.46 -2.07
CA SER A 13 -2.18 7.03 -1.81
C SER A 13 -2.54 6.26 -3.08
N GLY A 14 -3.54 6.74 -3.83
CA GLY A 14 -3.96 6.12 -5.08
C GLY A 14 -2.84 6.09 -6.12
N ALA A 15 -2.19 7.22 -6.37
CA ALA A 15 -1.07 7.28 -7.32
C ALA A 15 0.07 6.33 -6.93
N ALA A 16 0.41 6.26 -5.65
CA ALA A 16 1.49 5.42 -5.14
C ALA A 16 1.14 3.91 -5.22
N PHE A 17 -0.12 3.53 -4.96
CA PHE A 17 -0.58 2.14 -5.14
C PHE A 17 -0.62 1.69 -6.60
N ALA A 18 -0.89 2.58 -7.55
CA ALA A 18 -0.74 2.25 -8.98
C ALA A 18 0.75 2.17 -9.38
N ALA A 19 1.57 3.10 -8.89
CA ALA A 19 3.00 3.15 -9.20
C ALA A 19 3.73 1.88 -8.74
N PHE A 20 3.36 1.30 -7.60
CA PHE A 20 4.00 0.07 -7.11
C PHE A 20 4.04 -1.06 -8.16
N PRO A 21 2.91 -1.66 -8.58
CA PRO A 21 2.96 -2.77 -9.53
C PRO A 21 3.33 -2.35 -10.96
N LEU A 22 3.16 -1.08 -11.34
CA LEU A 22 3.55 -0.57 -12.66
C LEU A 22 5.07 -0.41 -12.80
N LEU A 23 5.76 -0.04 -11.72
CA LEU A 23 7.21 0.12 -11.72
C LEU A 23 7.93 -1.18 -11.35
N ARG A 24 7.28 -2.11 -10.64
CA ARG A 24 7.92 -3.31 -10.10
C ARG A 24 8.39 -4.24 -11.24
N PRO A 25 9.69 -4.57 -11.32
CA PRO A 25 10.17 -5.68 -12.15
C PRO A 25 9.53 -6.99 -11.68
N TRP A 26 9.03 -7.82 -12.62
CA TRP A 26 8.27 -9.03 -12.30
C TRP A 26 9.03 -10.33 -12.54
N ASP A 27 10.30 -10.25 -12.93
CA ASP A 27 11.10 -11.42 -13.30
C ASP A 27 11.37 -12.35 -12.10
N ASP A 28 11.20 -11.88 -10.85
CA ASP A 28 11.16 -12.73 -9.65
C ASP A 28 9.97 -13.71 -9.61
N LYS A 29 9.00 -13.55 -10.52
CA LYS A 29 7.82 -14.43 -10.67
C LYS A 29 7.70 -15.06 -12.04
N LEU A 30 8.43 -14.57 -13.03
CA LEU A 30 8.30 -14.97 -14.43
C LEU A 30 9.56 -15.62 -14.99
N GLY A 31 10.71 -15.31 -14.40
CA GLY A 31 12.02 -15.67 -14.91
C GLY A 31 12.77 -16.69 -14.05
N ASP A 32 14.03 -16.90 -14.42
CA ASP A 32 14.97 -17.74 -13.68
C ASP A 32 15.70 -16.98 -12.55
N VAL A 33 16.64 -17.65 -11.86
CA VAL A 33 17.40 -17.07 -10.75
C VAL A 33 18.26 -15.86 -11.17
N THR A 34 18.76 -15.84 -12.40
CA THR A 34 19.57 -14.75 -12.93
C THR A 34 18.68 -13.55 -13.21
N GLU A 35 17.52 -13.77 -13.84
CA GLU A 35 16.54 -12.73 -14.10
C GLU A 35 15.97 -12.15 -12.80
N MET A 36 15.72 -13.00 -11.79
CA MET A 36 15.36 -12.57 -10.43
C MET A 36 16.45 -11.68 -9.80
N ALA A 37 17.73 -12.04 -9.96
CA ALA A 37 18.85 -11.24 -9.46
C ALA A 37 18.83 -9.83 -10.07
N HIS A 38 18.65 -9.74 -11.39
CA HIS A 38 18.57 -8.46 -12.09
C HIS A 38 17.32 -7.65 -11.69
N ALA A 39 16.18 -8.31 -11.53
CA ALA A 39 14.95 -7.68 -11.05
C ALA A 39 15.13 -7.07 -9.65
N PHE A 40 15.68 -7.82 -8.70
CA PHE A 40 15.93 -7.32 -7.35
C PHE A 40 16.99 -6.21 -7.32
N ALA A 41 18.06 -6.30 -8.13
CA ALA A 41 19.12 -5.30 -8.17
C ALA A 41 18.72 -3.98 -8.87
N SER A 42 17.65 -4.02 -9.69
CA SER A 42 17.12 -2.88 -10.43
C SER A 42 16.75 -1.71 -9.51
N PRO A 43 17.03 -0.44 -9.88
CA PRO A 43 16.56 0.72 -9.11
C PRO A 43 15.03 0.84 -9.07
N LEU A 44 14.33 0.22 -10.02
CA LEU A 44 12.86 0.17 -10.01
C LEU A 44 12.32 -0.70 -8.87
N TRP A 45 13.11 -1.64 -8.36
CA TRP A 45 12.73 -2.49 -7.24
C TRP A 45 12.46 -1.68 -5.97
N PRO A 46 13.42 -0.95 -5.38
CA PRO A 46 13.15 -0.12 -4.20
C PRO A 46 12.14 1.00 -4.50
N LEU A 47 12.19 1.63 -5.69
CA LEU A 47 11.22 2.68 -6.05
C LEU A 47 9.78 2.19 -6.03
N SER A 48 9.53 0.98 -6.55
CA SER A 48 8.21 0.36 -6.53
C SER A 48 7.76 0.09 -5.09
N HIS A 49 8.60 -0.53 -4.26
CA HIS A 49 8.24 -0.88 -2.88
C HIS A 49 8.05 0.36 -2.00
N VAL A 50 8.89 1.39 -2.17
CA VAL A 50 8.71 2.69 -1.51
C VAL A 50 7.40 3.35 -1.95
N SER A 51 7.00 3.21 -3.22
CA SER A 51 5.67 3.65 -3.67
C SER A 51 4.56 2.90 -2.91
N GLY A 52 4.71 1.59 -2.69
CA GLY A 52 3.81 0.83 -1.82
C GLY A 52 3.76 1.36 -0.38
N MET A 53 4.92 1.66 0.22
CA MET A 53 5.00 2.25 1.57
C MET A 53 4.28 3.60 1.65
N VAL A 54 4.52 4.48 0.66
CA VAL A 54 3.85 5.79 0.56
C VAL A 54 2.35 5.60 0.39
N GLY A 55 1.92 4.63 -0.42
CA GLY A 55 0.51 4.26 -0.61
C GLY A 55 -0.19 3.97 0.72
N TRP A 56 0.42 3.09 1.53
CA TRP A 56 -0.09 2.72 2.86
C TRP A 56 -0.06 3.88 3.86
N ALA A 57 1.06 4.60 3.95
CA ALA A 57 1.20 5.72 4.88
C ALA A 57 0.21 6.85 4.57
N ALA A 58 0.05 7.19 3.29
CA ALA A 58 -0.91 8.20 2.84
C ALA A 58 -2.36 7.74 3.04
N LEU A 59 -2.68 6.46 2.85
CA LEU A 59 -3.99 5.90 3.16
C LEU A 59 -4.32 6.05 4.65
N ALA A 60 -3.41 5.62 5.53
CA ALA A 60 -3.57 5.77 6.97
C ALA A 60 -3.74 7.25 7.37
N GLY A 61 -2.96 8.16 6.77
CA GLY A 61 -3.12 9.60 6.98
C GLY A 61 -4.46 10.14 6.48
N ALA A 62 -4.95 9.68 5.32
CA ALA A 62 -6.24 10.08 4.77
C ALA A 62 -7.40 9.66 5.70
N ILE A 63 -7.31 8.47 6.29
CA ILE A 63 -8.27 7.94 7.27
C ILE A 63 -8.17 8.75 8.56
N ALA A 64 -6.98 8.86 9.16
CA ALA A 64 -6.76 9.54 10.44
C ALA A 64 -7.19 11.02 10.43
N THR A 65 -7.09 11.69 9.28
CA THR A 65 -7.49 13.10 9.11
C THR A 65 -8.95 13.30 8.70
N SER A 66 -9.67 12.23 8.33
CA SER A 66 -11.09 12.32 7.92
C SER A 66 -12.07 11.79 8.95
N VAL A 67 -11.67 10.82 9.79
CA VAL A 67 -12.54 10.28 10.83
C VAL A 67 -12.57 11.21 12.05
N ARG A 68 -13.71 11.32 12.72
CA ARG A 68 -13.78 12.00 14.03
C ARG A 68 -12.90 11.25 15.02
N ARG A 69 -12.24 12.00 15.92
CA ARG A 69 -11.37 11.43 16.96
C ARG A 69 -12.08 10.28 17.68
N GLY A 70 -11.45 9.10 17.64
CA GLY A 70 -11.97 7.87 18.21
C GLY A 70 -11.04 6.70 17.87
N TRP A 71 -11.42 5.48 18.26
CA TRP A 71 -10.59 4.30 18.06
C TRP A 71 -10.22 4.05 16.58
N TRP A 72 -11.16 4.31 15.66
CA TRP A 72 -10.95 4.19 14.21
C TRP A 72 -9.83 5.08 13.65
N THR A 73 -9.48 6.17 14.34
CA THR A 73 -8.35 7.04 13.96
C THR A 73 -7.02 6.28 13.96
N TRP A 74 -6.90 5.23 14.80
CA TRP A 74 -5.64 4.54 15.04
C TRP A 74 -5.52 3.17 14.38
N VAL A 75 -6.64 2.54 14.02
CA VAL A 75 -6.65 1.17 13.47
C VAL A 75 -5.80 1.05 12.21
N ALA A 76 -6.03 1.93 11.22
CA ALA A 76 -5.24 1.91 9.99
C ALA A 76 -3.77 2.33 10.23
N PRO A 77 -3.44 3.41 10.96
CA PRO A 77 -2.04 3.74 11.28
C PRO A 77 -1.27 2.63 11.99
N VAL A 78 -1.86 1.96 12.98
CA VAL A 78 -1.22 0.83 13.68
C VAL A 78 -1.00 -0.34 12.73
N GLY A 79 -2.00 -0.67 11.90
CA GLY A 79 -1.86 -1.71 10.88
C GLY A 79 -0.76 -1.41 9.87
N VAL A 80 -0.69 -0.16 9.39
CA VAL A 80 0.35 0.30 8.48
C VAL A 80 1.72 0.24 9.14
N ALA A 81 1.86 0.69 10.39
CA ALA A 81 3.13 0.60 11.12
C ALA A 81 3.62 -0.86 11.25
N ALA A 82 2.70 -1.82 11.43
CA ALA A 82 3.02 -3.24 11.51
C ALA A 82 3.46 -3.85 10.16
N LEU A 83 2.84 -3.46 9.03
CA LEU A 83 3.18 -4.04 7.71
C LEU A 83 4.43 -3.42 7.05
N LEU A 84 4.77 -2.16 7.37
CA LEU A 84 5.87 -1.46 6.70
C LEU A 84 7.27 -2.11 6.85
N PRO A 85 7.63 -2.77 7.96
CA PRO A 85 8.87 -3.53 8.06
C PRO A 85 9.04 -4.58 6.95
N TYR A 86 7.95 -5.27 6.54
CA TYR A 86 7.98 -6.22 5.43
C TYR A 86 8.41 -5.54 4.13
N TYR A 87 7.81 -4.38 3.82
CA TYR A 87 8.20 -3.58 2.66
C TYR A 87 9.67 -3.12 2.76
N GLY A 88 10.18 -2.84 3.96
CA GLY A 88 11.57 -2.41 4.16
C GLY A 88 12.57 -3.50 3.78
N VAL A 89 12.30 -4.73 4.21
CA VAL A 89 13.11 -5.90 3.85
C VAL A 89 13.03 -6.17 2.35
N GLU A 90 11.84 -6.15 1.76
CA GLU A 90 11.66 -6.32 0.31
C GLU A 90 12.38 -5.23 -0.49
N ALA A 91 12.23 -3.96 -0.12
CA ALA A 91 12.77 -2.84 -0.87
C ALA A 91 14.30 -2.79 -0.84
N PHE A 92 14.87 -2.88 0.36
CA PHE A 92 16.29 -2.58 0.58
C PHE A 92 17.11 -3.83 0.85
N GLY A 93 16.56 -4.80 1.59
CA GLY A 93 17.23 -6.06 1.90
C GLY A 93 17.49 -6.90 0.65
N LEU A 94 16.43 -7.16 -0.14
CA LEU A 94 16.58 -7.94 -1.38
C LEU A 94 17.40 -7.21 -2.44
N ASN A 95 17.27 -5.88 -2.54
CA ASN A 95 18.07 -5.08 -3.47
C ASN A 95 19.57 -5.16 -3.14
N GLY A 96 19.93 -5.00 -1.85
CA GLY A 96 21.31 -5.14 -1.38
C GLY A 96 21.85 -6.55 -1.62
N LEU A 97 21.07 -7.58 -1.25
CA LEU A 97 21.42 -8.98 -1.45
C LEU A 97 21.72 -9.29 -2.92
N ALA A 98 20.83 -8.87 -3.83
CA ALA A 98 20.98 -9.15 -5.25
C ALA A 98 22.16 -8.41 -5.89
N ARG A 99 22.43 -7.17 -5.48
CA ARG A 99 23.63 -6.45 -5.92
C ARG A 99 24.90 -7.17 -5.50
N THR A 100 24.98 -7.60 -4.23
CA THR A 100 26.12 -8.38 -3.74
C THR A 100 26.26 -9.71 -4.49
N ALA A 101 25.16 -10.40 -4.79
CA ALA A 101 25.16 -11.63 -5.58
C ALA A 101 25.72 -11.42 -6.99
N LEU A 102 25.28 -10.36 -7.68
CA LEU A 102 25.74 -10.03 -9.03
C LEU A 102 27.21 -9.57 -9.05
N GLU A 103 27.61 -8.72 -8.11
CA GLU A 103 28.99 -8.20 -8.00
C GLU A 103 30.00 -9.30 -7.67
N SER A 104 29.61 -10.27 -6.84
CA SER A 104 30.47 -11.41 -6.49
C SER A 104 30.40 -12.58 -7.47
N GLY A 105 29.46 -12.55 -8.42
CA GLY A 105 29.16 -13.68 -9.31
C GLY A 105 28.57 -14.91 -8.60
N ASN A 106 28.13 -14.76 -7.34
CA ASN A 106 27.60 -15.84 -6.52
C ASN A 106 26.08 -15.72 -6.35
N LEU A 107 25.33 -16.34 -7.26
CA LEU A 107 23.87 -16.35 -7.22
C LEU A 107 23.29 -17.20 -6.07
N ASP A 108 24.07 -18.08 -5.44
CA ASP A 108 23.60 -18.88 -4.29
C ASP A 108 23.24 -18.01 -3.09
N LEU A 109 23.77 -16.78 -3.01
CA LEU A 109 23.37 -15.80 -2.00
C LEU A 109 21.86 -15.51 -2.04
N LEU A 110 21.22 -15.64 -3.21
CA LEU A 110 19.78 -15.41 -3.34
C LEU A 110 18.92 -16.47 -2.64
N GLN A 111 19.48 -17.60 -2.22
CA GLN A 111 18.74 -18.54 -1.36
C GLN A 111 18.28 -17.90 -0.04
N ALA A 112 18.95 -16.85 0.41
CA ALA A 112 18.55 -16.08 1.59
C ALA A 112 17.24 -15.29 1.39
N GLU A 113 16.77 -15.05 0.15
CA GLU A 113 15.55 -14.28 -0.10
C GLU A 113 14.32 -14.95 0.54
N SER A 114 14.24 -16.29 0.49
CA SER A 114 13.15 -17.02 1.15
C SER A 114 13.10 -16.78 2.65
N VAL A 115 14.26 -16.76 3.34
CA VAL A 115 14.31 -16.46 4.78
C VAL A 115 13.88 -15.03 5.07
N MET A 116 14.31 -14.09 4.23
CA MET A 116 13.95 -12.67 4.34
C MET A 116 12.46 -12.39 4.06
N ARG A 117 11.75 -13.27 3.36
CA ARG A 117 10.35 -13.06 2.97
C ARG A 117 9.38 -13.91 3.80
N ASN A 118 9.81 -15.11 4.16
CA ASN A 118 8.94 -16.16 4.71
C ASN A 118 9.18 -16.43 6.20
N SER A 119 9.93 -15.56 6.89
CA SER A 119 10.06 -15.65 8.35
C SER A 119 8.68 -15.59 9.03
N PRO A 120 8.34 -16.53 9.93
CA PRO A 120 7.01 -16.59 10.56
C PRO A 120 6.60 -15.30 11.28
N LEU A 121 7.54 -14.65 11.97
CA LEU A 121 7.28 -13.39 12.67
C LEU A 121 6.95 -12.27 11.69
N GLN A 122 7.74 -12.15 10.62
CA GLN A 122 7.56 -11.15 9.58
C GLN A 122 6.23 -11.33 8.85
N LEU A 123 5.90 -12.56 8.45
CA LEU A 123 4.62 -12.87 7.82
C LEU A 123 3.44 -12.58 8.75
N SER A 124 3.55 -12.94 10.03
CA SER A 124 2.50 -12.69 11.02
C SER A 124 2.26 -11.19 11.21
N LEU A 125 3.32 -10.40 11.34
CA LEU A 125 3.22 -8.96 11.53
C LEU A 125 2.67 -8.26 10.27
N PHE A 126 3.12 -8.71 9.09
CA PHE A 126 2.61 -8.23 7.81
C PHE A 126 1.11 -8.54 7.64
N ALA A 127 0.70 -9.79 7.89
CA ALA A 127 -0.70 -10.21 7.78
C ALA A 127 -1.58 -9.48 8.80
N ALA A 128 -1.16 -9.37 10.07
CA ALA A 128 -1.87 -8.61 11.08
C ALA A 128 -2.00 -7.13 10.69
N GLY A 129 -0.93 -6.54 10.14
CA GLY A 129 -0.95 -5.18 9.62
C GLY A 129 -1.97 -4.98 8.51
N LEU A 130 -2.03 -5.91 7.54
CA LEU A 130 -3.04 -5.88 6.46
C LEU A 130 -4.47 -6.02 7.00
N VAL A 131 -4.70 -6.92 7.95
CA VAL A 131 -6.03 -7.10 8.58
C VAL A 131 -6.47 -5.82 9.28
N LEU A 132 -5.58 -5.17 10.03
CA LEU A 132 -5.89 -3.89 10.67
C LEU A 132 -6.11 -2.77 9.65
N ALA A 133 -5.31 -2.70 8.58
CA ALA A 133 -5.54 -1.72 7.51
C ALA A 133 -6.90 -1.93 6.82
N ALA A 134 -7.30 -3.19 6.58
CA ALA A 134 -8.62 -3.53 6.08
C ALA A 134 -9.74 -3.12 7.05
N ALA A 135 -9.61 -3.44 8.34
CA ALA A 135 -10.58 -3.03 9.35
C ALA A 135 -10.72 -1.49 9.41
N GLY A 136 -9.60 -0.76 9.37
CA GLY A 136 -9.59 0.70 9.38
C GLY A 136 -10.25 1.31 8.14
N THR A 137 -10.03 0.74 6.95
CA THR A 137 -10.68 1.20 5.71
C THR A 137 -12.17 0.87 5.67
N ILE A 138 -12.59 -0.26 6.23
CA ILE A 138 -14.02 -0.60 6.40
C ILE A 138 -14.70 0.42 7.33
N GLY A 139 -14.10 0.69 8.49
CA GLY A 139 -14.60 1.72 9.40
C GLY A 139 -14.70 3.09 8.71
N TRP A 140 -13.66 3.47 7.97
CA TRP A 140 -13.66 4.70 7.17
C TRP A 140 -14.78 4.76 6.14
N ALA A 141 -15.04 3.67 5.41
CA ALA A 141 -16.13 3.57 4.45
C ALA A 141 -17.51 3.73 5.11
N MET A 142 -17.72 3.15 6.30
CA MET A 142 -18.96 3.28 7.06
C MET A 142 -19.22 4.73 7.50
N MET A 143 -18.16 5.48 7.81
CA MET A 143 -18.24 6.87 8.25
C MET A 143 -18.26 7.89 7.11
N THR A 144 -17.93 7.47 5.88
CA THR A 144 -17.85 8.37 4.72
C THR A 144 -19.24 8.67 4.17
N PRO A 145 -19.69 9.95 4.12
CA PRO A 145 -21.03 10.30 3.67
C PRO A 145 -21.10 10.61 2.16
N GLY A 146 -22.29 10.48 1.59
CA GLY A 146 -22.57 10.90 0.21
C GLY A 146 -21.90 10.03 -0.86
N ARG A 147 -21.62 10.63 -2.03
CA ARG A 147 -21.08 9.90 -3.19
C ARG A 147 -19.68 9.32 -2.94
N ALA A 148 -18.88 9.95 -2.08
CA ALA A 148 -17.56 9.42 -1.69
C ALA A 148 -17.65 8.05 -1.00
N ARG A 149 -18.82 7.70 -0.41
CA ARG A 149 -19.03 6.41 0.26
C ARG A 149 -18.81 5.23 -0.67
N TRP A 150 -19.31 5.30 -1.91
CA TRP A 150 -19.17 4.20 -2.87
C TRP A 150 -17.72 3.92 -3.22
N PHE A 151 -16.93 4.98 -3.38
CA PHE A 151 -15.50 4.87 -3.61
C PHE A 151 -14.76 4.36 -2.36
N ALA A 152 -15.14 4.81 -1.17
CA ALA A 152 -14.56 4.30 0.08
C ALA A 152 -14.88 2.82 0.31
N VAL A 153 -16.10 2.37 -0.04
CA VAL A 153 -16.48 0.94 -0.02
C VAL A 153 -15.63 0.15 -1.01
N ALA A 154 -15.45 0.64 -2.24
CA ALA A 154 -14.58 0.00 -3.23
C ALA A 154 -13.13 -0.08 -2.73
N THR A 155 -12.59 0.99 -2.12
CA THR A 155 -11.28 0.99 -1.46
C THR A 155 -11.21 -0.09 -0.36
N ALA A 156 -12.22 -0.17 0.52
CA ALA A 156 -12.23 -1.15 1.60
C ALA A 156 -12.26 -2.60 1.08
N VAL A 157 -13.05 -2.88 0.04
CA VAL A 157 -13.08 -4.20 -0.62
C VAL A 157 -11.71 -4.54 -1.22
N LEU A 158 -11.08 -3.60 -1.92
CA LEU A 158 -9.77 -3.81 -2.54
C LEU A 158 -8.67 -3.99 -1.49
N VAL A 159 -8.69 -3.20 -0.41
CA VAL A 159 -7.74 -3.35 0.71
C VAL A 159 -7.95 -4.69 1.43
N ALA A 160 -9.19 -5.15 1.63
CA ALA A 160 -9.46 -6.48 2.17
C ALA A 160 -8.98 -7.61 1.21
N ALA A 161 -9.11 -7.38 -0.10
CA ALA A 161 -8.62 -8.28 -1.14
C ALA A 161 -7.10 -8.16 -1.40
N TYR A 162 -6.40 -7.27 -0.68
CA TYR A 162 -4.97 -7.02 -0.89
C TYR A 162 -4.12 -8.23 -0.52
N LEU A 163 -4.50 -9.00 0.51
CA LEU A 163 -3.83 -10.26 0.85
C LEU A 163 -4.11 -11.36 -0.20
N PRO A 164 -5.38 -11.65 -0.58
CA PRO A 164 -5.68 -12.61 -1.66
C PRO A 164 -4.95 -12.34 -2.98
N GLN A 165 -4.84 -11.07 -3.41
CA GLN A 165 -4.20 -10.77 -4.70
C GLN A 165 -2.69 -11.09 -4.73
N PHE A 166 -2.01 -11.22 -3.57
CA PHE A 166 -0.61 -11.69 -3.52
C PHE A 166 -0.39 -13.08 -4.11
N PHE A 167 -1.44 -13.88 -4.27
CA PHE A 167 -1.37 -15.23 -4.83
C PHE A 167 -1.74 -15.28 -6.32
N THR A 168 -1.95 -14.12 -6.94
CA THR A 168 -2.36 -14.01 -8.35
C THR A 168 -1.17 -13.65 -9.26
N PRO A 169 -1.27 -13.85 -10.58
CA PRO A 169 -0.23 -13.44 -11.53
C PRO A 169 0.01 -11.92 -11.58
N PRO A 170 1.17 -11.45 -12.05
CA PRO A 170 1.53 -10.02 -12.13
C PRO A 170 0.43 -9.12 -12.72
N ALA A 171 -0.19 -9.53 -13.83
CA ALA A 171 -1.24 -8.77 -14.49
C ALA A 171 -2.42 -8.46 -13.57
N VAL A 172 -2.83 -9.41 -12.73
CA VAL A 172 -3.94 -9.24 -11.78
C VAL A 172 -3.54 -8.28 -10.65
N ARG A 173 -2.31 -8.34 -10.17
CA ARG A 173 -1.79 -7.42 -9.15
C ARG A 173 -1.70 -5.99 -9.67
N THR A 174 -1.27 -5.82 -10.92
CA THR A 174 -1.26 -4.52 -11.60
C THR A 174 -2.66 -3.97 -11.77
N ALA A 175 -3.60 -4.78 -12.24
CA ALA A 175 -5.01 -4.38 -12.35
C ALA A 175 -5.59 -4.01 -10.97
N HIS A 176 -5.25 -4.75 -9.91
CA HIS A 176 -5.67 -4.46 -8.55
C HIS A 176 -5.14 -3.10 -8.05
N GLY A 177 -3.85 -2.81 -8.26
CA GLY A 177 -3.25 -1.53 -7.89
C GLY A 177 -3.89 -0.35 -8.62
N ILE A 178 -4.18 -0.50 -9.92
CA ILE A 178 -4.89 0.50 -10.72
C ILE A 178 -6.33 0.69 -10.22
N ALA A 179 -7.05 -0.39 -9.94
CA ALA A 179 -8.42 -0.32 -9.41
C ALA A 179 -8.46 0.40 -8.05
N LEU A 180 -7.49 0.11 -7.18
CA LEU A 180 -7.35 0.78 -5.88
C LEU A 180 -7.05 2.27 -6.05
N ALA A 181 -6.21 2.63 -7.01
CA ALA A 181 -5.93 4.02 -7.36
C ALA A 181 -7.20 4.76 -7.82
N LEU A 182 -7.98 4.16 -8.72
CA LEU A 182 -9.24 4.75 -9.21
C LEU A 182 -10.26 4.95 -8.07
N ALA A 183 -10.38 3.98 -7.16
CA ALA A 183 -11.23 4.11 -5.98
C ALA A 183 -10.78 5.29 -5.10
N LEU A 184 -9.48 5.40 -4.82
CA LEU A 184 -8.93 6.48 -3.99
C LEU A 184 -9.02 7.86 -4.65
N PHE A 185 -8.83 7.96 -5.97
CA PHE A 185 -9.11 9.19 -6.72
C PHE A 185 -10.59 9.56 -6.67
N GLY A 186 -11.48 8.58 -6.74
CA GLY A 186 -12.91 8.78 -6.51
C GLY A 186 -13.20 9.36 -5.12
N VAL A 187 -12.58 8.84 -4.06
CA VAL A 187 -12.71 9.43 -2.73
C VAL A 187 -12.19 10.87 -2.71
N ALA A 188 -11.01 11.14 -3.28
CA ALA A 188 -10.42 12.46 -3.34
C ALA A 188 -11.29 13.47 -4.13
N ALA A 189 -11.94 13.04 -5.20
CA ALA A 189 -12.79 13.88 -6.04
C ALA A 189 -14.15 14.19 -5.38
N TRP A 190 -14.77 13.19 -4.74
CA TRP A 190 -16.16 13.27 -4.27
C TRP A 190 -16.31 13.59 -2.77
N SER A 191 -15.21 13.65 -2.02
CA SER A 191 -15.23 14.11 -0.63
C SER A 191 -15.62 15.59 -0.57
N ARG A 192 -16.76 15.89 0.08
CA ARG A 192 -17.26 17.25 0.21
C ARG A 192 -16.26 18.12 0.97
N ARG A 193 -16.09 19.36 0.53
CA ARG A 193 -15.49 20.39 1.39
C ARG A 193 -16.43 20.59 2.57
N THR A 194 -15.98 20.31 3.79
CA THR A 194 -16.66 20.80 4.99
C THR A 194 -16.65 22.32 4.90
N ARG A 195 -17.80 22.94 4.57
CA ARG A 195 -17.97 24.39 4.66
C ARG A 195 -17.85 24.76 6.14
N ALA A 196 -16.71 25.31 6.53
CA ALA A 196 -16.61 25.99 7.81
C ALA A 196 -17.42 27.30 7.70
N GLY A 197 -18.41 27.48 8.56
CA GLY A 197 -18.95 28.80 8.91
C GLY A 197 -19.86 29.52 7.90
N ALA A 198 -20.97 28.91 7.47
CA ALA A 198 -22.08 29.65 6.84
C ALA A 198 -23.34 29.62 7.73
N ARG A 199 -23.16 29.76 9.05
CA ARG A 199 -24.23 30.01 10.04
C ARG A 199 -23.66 30.96 11.09
N GLY A 200 -23.76 32.25 10.84
CA GLY A 200 -23.29 33.31 11.71
C GLY A 200 -23.73 34.69 11.23
N ALA A 201 -24.88 34.76 10.57
CA ALA A 201 -25.49 36.00 10.12
C ALA A 201 -27.00 35.76 9.95
N GLU A 202 -27.70 35.61 11.08
CA GLU A 202 -29.10 36.02 11.27
C GLU A 202 -29.26 36.45 12.73
#